data_AF-V5H6D2-F1
#
_entry.id   AF-V5H6D2-F1
#
_cell.length_a   1.000
_cell.length_b   1.000
_cell.length_c   1.000
_cell.angle_alpha   90.00
_cell.angle_beta   90.00
_cell.angle_gamma   90.00
#
_symmetry.space_group_name_H-M   'P 1'
#
loop_
_entity.id
_entity.type
_entity.pdbx_description
1 polymer ?
#
loop_
_entity_poly.entity_id
_entity_poly.type
_entity_poly.pdbx_seq_one_letter_code
_entity_poly.pdbx_strand_id
1 'polypeptide(L)'
;MAPEALSGYRSSMFLEVLVSACLYFVRSYYPSLPQAHLTAAELSGNRDVRLLCCELLRLVFSEMVAVVRDSGRSFAVYLGDLLMRCKVQKALLHCLVASVYGFQQKAGSEGERAITTDIIEFNEKVPVGEGLAEDFQETFQVYLLQLIAALIIFEDRVAAQMGDDTHPAHKPSTDKVAQKTRFQPQMSTLRYQHGVPIPCQAMFGTATLTALRQQHKAQLHAHWLSLVMCALPFAGKCLTQLVLSVASQVCSNLEAVVSDRAGPGVQGQGVARPPDYLISLVEGLTLLCHYCLLDGVAAPAVNPVTQQPPPAPPALTPSANVSQIIYNLIHVFSNTDPQKDLNNRESGGSLDPILSTRRSLLSNLPRILAALVTVWEAVSGDDGGPP
;
A
#
# COMPACT_ATOMS: atom_id res chain seq x y z
N MET A 1 16.90 -15.38 38.56
CA MET A 1 16.01 -15.19 37.39
C MET A 1 15.38 -16.54 37.06
N ALA A 2 14.06 -16.62 36.94
CA ALA A 2 13.37 -17.87 36.61
C ALA A 2 13.80 -18.37 35.21
N PRO A 3 13.92 -19.69 34.98
CA PRO A 3 14.38 -20.28 33.72
C PRO A 3 13.51 -19.90 32.51
N GLU A 4 12.21 -19.63 32.72
CA GLU A 4 11.27 -19.18 31.68
C GLU A 4 11.58 -17.76 31.18
N ALA A 5 11.97 -16.85 32.09
CA ALA A 5 12.37 -15.48 31.73
C ALA A 5 13.69 -15.45 30.94
N LEU A 6 14.60 -16.39 31.22
CA LEU A 6 15.84 -16.57 30.45
C LEU A 6 15.57 -17.15 29.05
N SER A 7 14.57 -18.03 28.91
CA SER A 7 14.14 -18.56 27.62
C SER A 7 13.49 -17.46 26.76
N GLY A 8 12.59 -16.67 27.33
CA GLY A 8 11.95 -15.53 26.66
C GLY A 8 12.92 -14.42 26.25
N TYR A 9 13.98 -14.17 27.03
CA TYR A 9 15.03 -13.21 26.69
C TYR A 9 15.95 -13.71 25.55
N ARG A 10 16.21 -15.02 25.49
CA ARG A 10 17.01 -15.62 24.40
C ARG A 10 16.23 -15.70 23.09
N SER A 11 14.95 -16.09 23.14
CA SER A 11 14.07 -16.12 21.96
C SER A 11 13.87 -14.74 21.35
N SER A 12 13.80 -13.71 22.18
CA SER A 12 13.66 -12.33 21.75
C SER A 12 14.93 -11.80 21.05
N MET A 13 16.13 -12.17 21.54
CA MET A 13 17.40 -11.91 20.85
C MET A 13 17.51 -12.61 19.49
N PHE A 14 17.02 -13.84 19.36
CA PHE A 14 17.03 -14.54 18.07
C PHE A 14 16.15 -13.83 17.02
N LEU A 15 14.99 -13.30 17.43
CA LEU A 15 14.14 -12.53 16.52
C LEU A 15 14.83 -11.25 16.05
N GLU A 16 15.50 -10.52 16.94
CA GLU A 16 16.22 -9.30 16.59
C GLU A 16 17.38 -9.57 15.61
N VAL A 17 18.13 -10.65 15.84
CA VAL A 17 19.22 -11.09 14.94
C VAL A 17 18.65 -11.51 13.58
N LEU A 18 17.56 -12.29 13.57
CA LEU A 18 16.90 -12.72 12.34
C LEU A 18 16.43 -11.52 11.51
N VAL A 19 15.69 -10.60 12.14
CA VAL A 19 15.17 -9.40 11.47
C VAL A 19 16.31 -8.54 10.94
N SER A 20 17.35 -8.32 11.75
CA SER A 20 18.52 -7.54 11.33
C SER A 20 19.24 -8.18 10.15
N ALA A 21 19.52 -9.49 10.21
CA ALA A 21 20.20 -10.21 9.15
C ALA A 21 19.42 -10.16 7.84
N CYS A 22 18.11 -10.45 7.88
CA CYS A 22 17.25 -10.34 6.70
C CYS A 22 17.27 -8.91 6.12
N LEU A 23 17.17 -7.87 6.96
CA LEU A 23 17.23 -6.49 6.48
C LEU A 23 18.59 -6.10 5.88
N TYR A 24 19.69 -6.70 6.33
CA TYR A 24 21.00 -6.52 5.68
C TYR A 24 21.02 -7.15 4.30
N PHE A 25 20.54 -8.39 4.18
CA PHE A 25 20.49 -9.10 2.91
C PHE A 25 19.50 -8.48 1.92
N VAL A 26 18.31 -8.04 2.34
CA VAL A 26 17.35 -7.34 1.44
C VAL A 26 18.00 -6.13 0.75
N ARG A 27 18.98 -5.50 1.41
CA ARG A 27 19.72 -4.31 0.93
C ARG A 27 21.12 -4.63 0.40
N SER A 28 21.50 -5.89 0.25
CA SER A 28 22.86 -6.25 -0.13
C SER A 28 23.12 -6.04 -1.61
N TYR A 29 24.23 -5.38 -1.90
CA TYR A 29 24.82 -5.24 -3.22
C TYR A 29 26.30 -5.56 -3.09
N TYR A 30 26.82 -6.31 -4.05
CA TYR A 30 28.26 -6.40 -4.21
C TYR A 30 28.79 -5.07 -4.77
N PRO A 31 29.83 -4.48 -4.17
CA PRO A 31 30.50 -3.35 -4.78
C PRO A 31 31.15 -3.85 -6.07
N SER A 32 30.97 -3.13 -7.18
CA SER A 32 31.54 -3.46 -8.50
C SER A 32 33.06 -3.22 -8.55
N LEU A 33 33.81 -3.86 -7.65
CA LEU A 33 35.24 -3.70 -7.49
C LEU A 33 35.99 -4.53 -8.55
N PRO A 34 36.92 -3.94 -9.32
CA PRO A 34 37.70 -4.65 -10.35
C PRO A 34 38.51 -5.85 -9.85
N GLN A 35 38.78 -5.90 -8.54
CA GLN A 35 39.58 -6.92 -7.87
C GLN A 35 38.74 -8.11 -7.38
N ALA A 36 37.41 -7.95 -7.32
CA ALA A 36 36.49 -8.99 -6.91
C ALA A 36 36.05 -9.78 -8.15
N HIS A 37 36.61 -10.98 -8.35
CA HIS A 37 36.19 -11.90 -9.41
C HIS A 37 34.87 -12.58 -9.03
N LEU A 38 33.76 -11.81 -9.04
CA LEU A 38 32.42 -12.34 -8.79
C LEU A 38 31.90 -13.10 -10.00
N THR A 39 31.38 -14.29 -9.75
CA THR A 39 30.74 -15.16 -10.74
C THR A 39 29.26 -14.79 -10.93
N ALA A 40 28.69 -15.12 -12.09
CA ALA A 40 27.26 -14.95 -12.34
C ALA A 40 26.38 -15.71 -11.32
N ALA A 41 26.85 -16.88 -10.87
CA ALA A 41 26.21 -17.68 -9.84
C ALA A 41 26.14 -16.97 -8.48
N GLU A 42 27.20 -16.25 -8.08
CA GLU A 42 27.19 -15.46 -6.83
C GLU A 42 26.24 -14.26 -6.90
N LEU A 43 26.15 -13.61 -8.07
CA LEU A 43 25.16 -12.54 -8.32
C LEU A 43 23.74 -13.08 -8.30
N SER A 44 23.49 -14.26 -8.89
CA SER A 44 22.19 -14.95 -8.80
C SER A 44 21.85 -15.33 -7.36
N GLY A 45 22.80 -15.93 -6.63
CA GLY A 45 22.60 -16.33 -5.25
C GLY A 45 22.25 -15.14 -4.34
N ASN A 46 22.88 -13.98 -4.53
CA ASN A 46 22.49 -12.77 -3.77
C ASN A 46 21.07 -12.29 -4.11
N ARG A 47 20.65 -12.38 -5.38
CA ARG A 47 19.28 -12.07 -5.80
C ARG A 47 18.27 -13.01 -5.13
N ASP A 48 18.55 -14.31 -5.12
CA ASP A 48 17.71 -15.32 -4.47
C ASP A 48 17.62 -15.11 -2.96
N VAL A 49 18.75 -14.82 -2.31
CA VAL A 49 18.81 -14.52 -0.86
C VAL A 49 18.02 -13.25 -0.53
N ARG A 50 18.07 -12.21 -1.38
CA ARG A 50 17.25 -10.99 -1.23
C ARG A 50 15.76 -11.31 -1.24
N LEU A 51 15.30 -12.11 -2.21
CA LEU A 51 13.90 -12.53 -2.30
C LEU A 51 13.49 -13.39 -1.09
N LEU A 52 14.32 -14.38 -0.73
CA LEU A 52 14.07 -15.25 0.41
C LEU A 52 13.99 -14.47 1.72
N CYS A 53 14.84 -13.45 1.92
CA CYS A 53 14.80 -12.62 3.11
C CYS A 53 13.53 -11.75 3.17
N CYS A 54 13.04 -11.24 2.04
CA CYS A 54 11.74 -10.56 1.99
C CYS A 54 10.61 -11.50 2.42
N GLU A 55 10.59 -12.72 1.87
CA GLU A 55 9.58 -13.72 2.15
C GLU A 55 9.61 -14.20 3.60
N LEU A 56 10.81 -14.45 4.14
CA LEU A 56 11.00 -14.84 5.52
C LEU A 56 10.51 -13.75 6.49
N LEU A 57 10.85 -12.48 6.25
CA LEU A 57 10.32 -11.38 7.06
C LEU A 57 8.80 -11.27 6.95
N ARG A 58 8.23 -11.50 5.76
CA ARG A 58 6.79 -11.45 5.54
C ARG A 58 6.09 -12.50 6.40
N LEU A 59 6.55 -13.76 6.32
CA LEU A 59 6.02 -14.85 7.13
C LEU A 59 6.17 -14.58 8.62
N VAL A 60 7.33 -14.12 9.07
CA VAL A 60 7.57 -13.75 10.47
C VAL A 60 6.58 -12.69 10.94
N PHE A 61 6.41 -11.59 10.21
CA PHE A 61 5.48 -10.53 10.62
C PHE A 61 4.01 -10.98 10.56
N SER A 62 3.64 -11.80 9.58
CA SER A 62 2.30 -12.38 9.51
C SER A 62 1.99 -13.29 10.72
N GLU A 63 2.89 -14.18 11.10
CA GLU A 63 2.69 -15.06 12.26
C GLU A 63 2.71 -14.27 13.58
N MET A 64 3.56 -13.24 13.67
CA MET A 64 3.64 -12.39 14.86
C MET A 64 2.35 -11.60 15.12
N VAL A 65 1.52 -11.34 14.13
CA VAL A 65 0.19 -10.72 14.34
C VAL A 65 -0.67 -11.55 15.30
N ALA A 66 -0.70 -12.88 15.12
CA ALA A 66 -1.47 -13.76 15.99
C ALA A 66 -0.85 -13.85 17.39
N VAL A 67 0.49 -13.96 17.46
CA VAL A 67 1.22 -14.06 18.73
C VAL A 67 1.05 -12.79 19.58
N VAL A 68 1.15 -11.61 18.98
CA VAL A 68 0.97 -10.32 19.67
C VAL A 68 -0.41 -10.18 20.30
N ARG A 69 -1.45 -10.64 19.61
CA ARG A 69 -2.83 -10.61 20.13
C ARG A 69 -2.94 -11.37 21.46
N ASP A 70 -2.21 -12.47 21.60
CA ASP A 70 -2.38 -13.41 22.71
C ASP A 70 -1.32 -13.20 23.83
N SER A 71 -0.32 -12.33 23.61
CA SER A 71 0.85 -12.17 24.50
C SER A 71 0.87 -10.89 25.37
N GLY A 72 -0.16 -10.04 25.25
CA GLY A 72 -0.36 -8.86 26.10
C GLY A 72 0.59 -7.66 25.86
N ARG A 73 0.35 -6.57 26.60
CA ARG A 73 0.97 -5.24 26.39
C ARG A 73 2.51 -5.25 26.45
N SER A 74 3.11 -5.94 27.42
CA SER A 74 4.57 -5.92 27.61
C SER A 74 5.32 -6.52 26.40
N PHE A 75 4.75 -7.56 25.77
CA PHE A 75 5.32 -8.16 24.58
C PHE A 75 5.16 -7.25 23.36
N ALA A 76 4.01 -6.58 23.22
CA ALA A 76 3.81 -5.58 22.18
C ALA A 76 4.84 -4.44 22.29
N VAL A 77 5.04 -3.87 23.48
CA VAL A 77 6.07 -2.83 23.73
C VAL A 77 7.45 -3.31 23.27
N TYR A 78 7.84 -4.52 23.68
CA TYR A 78 9.10 -5.13 23.25
C TYR A 78 9.24 -5.20 21.71
N LEU A 79 8.19 -5.64 21.01
CA LEU A 79 8.22 -5.76 19.55
C LEU A 79 8.26 -4.39 18.86
N GLY A 80 7.55 -3.38 19.38
CA GLY A 80 7.69 -2.02 18.86
C GLY A 80 9.10 -1.48 19.02
N ASP A 81 9.73 -1.71 20.18
CA ASP A 81 11.13 -1.34 20.41
C ASP A 81 12.07 -2.09 19.46
N LEU A 82 11.85 -3.39 19.22
CA LEU A 82 12.62 -4.18 18.25
C LEU A 82 12.48 -3.61 16.84
N LEU A 83 11.26 -3.32 16.37
CA LEU A 83 11.02 -2.71 15.06
C LEU A 83 11.78 -1.38 14.92
N MET A 84 11.78 -0.57 15.99
CA MET A 84 12.46 0.72 16.04
C MET A 84 13.99 0.58 16.04
N ARG A 85 14.56 -0.34 16.85
CA ARG A 85 16.00 -0.62 16.90
C ARG A 85 16.53 -1.17 15.58
N CYS A 86 15.82 -2.14 14.99
CA CYS A 86 16.13 -2.72 13.69
C CYS A 86 15.86 -1.77 12.51
N LYS A 87 15.13 -0.66 12.74
CA LYS A 87 14.74 0.33 11.73
C LYS A 87 13.94 -0.29 10.57
N VAL A 88 13.07 -1.25 10.89
CA VAL A 88 12.38 -2.09 9.89
C VAL A 88 11.59 -1.25 8.89
N GLN A 89 10.68 -0.40 9.36
CA GLN A 89 9.84 0.43 8.51
C GLN A 89 10.67 1.36 7.64
N LYS A 90 11.67 2.02 8.23
CA LYS A 90 12.57 2.93 7.51
C LYS A 90 13.32 2.21 6.40
N ALA A 91 13.94 1.07 6.71
CA ALA A 91 14.75 0.32 5.75
C ALA A 91 13.90 -0.16 4.57
N LEU A 92 12.73 -0.74 4.84
CA LEU A 92 11.87 -1.29 3.79
C LEU A 92 11.19 -0.20 2.95
N LEU A 93 10.80 0.94 3.54
CA LEU A 93 10.29 2.08 2.76
C LEU A 93 11.35 2.68 1.85
N HIS A 94 12.61 2.72 2.27
CA HIS A 94 13.71 3.12 1.38
C HIS A 94 13.93 2.11 0.25
N CYS A 95 13.84 0.80 0.52
CA CYS A 95 13.92 -0.23 -0.53
C CYS A 95 12.78 -0.06 -1.53
N LEU A 96 11.56 0.17 -1.05
CA LEU A 96 10.37 0.39 -1.87
C LEU A 96 10.54 1.61 -2.79
N VAL A 97 10.93 2.76 -2.23
CA VAL A 97 11.16 3.99 -3.01
C VAL A 97 12.29 3.81 -4.02
N ALA A 98 13.39 3.17 -3.62
CA ALA A 98 14.54 2.92 -4.50
C ALA A 98 14.18 2.01 -5.68
N SER A 99 13.39 0.97 -5.44
CA SER A 99 12.91 0.05 -6.49
C SER A 99 12.02 0.79 -7.51
N VAL A 100 11.05 1.60 -7.05
CA VAL A 100 10.20 2.41 -7.95
C VAL A 100 11.04 3.44 -8.73
N TYR A 101 12.05 4.04 -8.09
CA TYR A 101 12.98 4.96 -8.76
C TYR A 101 13.81 4.26 -9.82
N GLY A 102 14.23 3.01 -9.60
CA GLY A 102 14.94 2.19 -10.58
C GLY A 102 14.17 2.05 -11.89
N PHE A 103 12.85 1.91 -11.83
CA PHE A 103 11.99 1.86 -13.02
C PHE A 103 11.81 3.19 -13.74
N GLN A 104 12.13 4.34 -13.12
CA GLN A 104 11.96 5.66 -13.75
C GLN A 104 13.01 5.98 -14.82
N GLN A 105 13.91 5.06 -15.15
CA GLN A 105 15.15 5.42 -15.84
C GLN A 105 14.90 6.17 -17.16
N LYS A 106 15.58 7.33 -17.22
CA LYS A 106 15.33 8.47 -18.10
C LYS A 106 15.40 8.09 -19.58
N ALA A 107 14.32 8.32 -20.30
CA ALA A 107 14.40 8.64 -21.72
C ALA A 107 15.39 9.83 -21.90
N GLY A 108 16.59 9.57 -22.40
CA GLY A 108 17.44 10.58 -23.04
C GLY A 108 18.32 11.49 -22.17
N SER A 109 18.92 11.01 -21.07
CA SER A 109 19.98 11.80 -20.40
C SER A 109 21.33 11.09 -20.52
N GLU A 110 22.08 11.47 -21.57
CA GLU A 110 23.51 11.21 -21.76
C GLU A 110 24.37 11.96 -20.72
N GLY A 111 23.99 11.87 -19.44
CA GLY A 111 24.78 12.38 -18.32
C GLY A 111 25.67 11.28 -17.75
N GLU A 112 26.75 11.69 -17.08
CA GLU A 112 27.63 10.83 -16.29
C GLU A 112 26.78 9.89 -15.41
N ARG A 113 26.89 8.58 -15.63
CA ARG A 113 26.19 7.59 -14.80
C ARG A 113 26.78 7.68 -13.39
N ALA A 114 25.91 7.89 -12.41
CA ALA A 114 26.32 7.83 -11.02
C ALA A 114 26.80 6.40 -10.68
N ILE A 115 27.91 6.29 -9.93
CA ILE A 115 28.49 5.02 -9.47
C ILE A 115 27.44 4.10 -8.83
N THR A 116 26.47 4.68 -8.13
CA THR A 116 25.35 3.94 -7.51
C THR A 116 24.49 3.21 -8.54
N THR A 117 24.27 3.80 -9.71
CA THR A 117 23.50 3.19 -10.79
C THR A 117 24.24 1.99 -11.39
N ASP A 118 25.56 2.11 -11.55
CA ASP A 118 26.38 1.02 -12.10
C ASP A 118 26.45 -0.18 -11.13
N ILE A 119 26.53 0.08 -9.82
CA ILE A 119 26.46 -0.98 -8.80
C ILE A 119 25.11 -1.70 -8.86
N ILE A 120 24.01 -0.96 -9.00
CA ILE A 120 22.67 -1.55 -9.10
C ILE A 120 22.55 -2.40 -10.37
N GLU A 121 22.94 -1.84 -11.53
CA GLU A 121 22.89 -2.58 -12.80
C GLU A 121 23.74 -3.86 -12.74
N PHE A 122 24.94 -3.80 -12.15
CA PHE A 122 25.82 -4.95 -11.98
C PHE A 122 25.18 -6.09 -11.14
N ASN A 123 24.40 -5.76 -10.11
CA ASN A 123 23.80 -6.75 -9.22
C ASN A 123 22.43 -7.26 -9.68
N GLU A 124 21.66 -6.43 -10.38
CA GLU A 124 20.25 -6.69 -10.67
C GLU A 124 19.98 -7.13 -12.10
N LYS A 125 20.90 -6.83 -13.03
CA LYS A 125 20.76 -7.23 -14.44
C LYS A 125 20.93 -8.73 -14.59
N VAL A 126 19.91 -9.38 -15.15
CA VAL A 126 19.97 -10.81 -15.48
C VAL A 126 20.61 -10.95 -16.87
N PRO A 127 21.66 -11.79 -17.04
CA PRO A 127 22.24 -12.06 -18.35
C PRO A 127 21.21 -12.68 -19.30
N VAL A 128 21.25 -12.28 -20.58
CA VAL A 128 20.37 -12.83 -21.61
C VAL A 128 20.62 -14.33 -21.75
N GLY A 129 19.59 -15.15 -21.53
CA GLY A 129 19.65 -16.61 -21.68
C GLY A 129 19.80 -17.42 -20.37
N GLU A 130 19.85 -16.78 -19.20
CA GLU A 130 19.87 -17.46 -17.89
C GLU A 130 18.51 -17.36 -17.16
N GLY A 131 17.70 -18.42 -17.24
CA GLY A 131 16.55 -18.67 -16.33
C GLY A 131 15.20 -18.02 -16.67
N LEU A 132 14.18 -18.38 -15.87
CA LEU A 132 12.80 -17.85 -15.94
C LEU A 132 12.65 -16.43 -15.34
N ALA A 133 13.72 -15.87 -14.77
CA ALA A 133 13.71 -14.60 -14.05
C ALA A 133 14.18 -13.45 -14.97
N GLU A 134 13.52 -13.28 -16.12
CA GLU A 134 13.86 -12.19 -17.06
C GLU A 134 13.76 -10.80 -16.40
N ASP A 135 12.97 -10.66 -15.32
CA ASP A 135 12.82 -9.41 -14.56
C ASP A 135 12.94 -9.59 -13.03
N PHE A 136 14.18 -9.76 -12.53
CA PHE A 136 14.46 -9.78 -11.08
C PHE A 136 13.87 -8.56 -10.35
N GLN A 137 13.98 -7.37 -10.94
CA GLN A 137 13.52 -6.12 -10.33
C GLN A 137 12.00 -6.12 -10.09
N GLU A 138 11.22 -6.63 -11.04
CA GLU A 138 9.76 -6.75 -10.91
C GLU A 138 9.38 -7.77 -9.84
N THR A 139 10.05 -8.92 -9.85
CA THR A 139 9.88 -9.96 -8.83
C THR A 139 10.18 -9.41 -7.44
N PHE A 140 11.31 -8.71 -7.28
CA PHE A 140 11.71 -8.09 -6.03
C PHE A 140 10.70 -7.02 -5.58
N GLN A 141 10.17 -6.23 -6.51
CA GLN A 141 9.11 -5.26 -6.23
C GLN A 141 7.86 -5.94 -5.66
N VAL A 142 7.40 -7.07 -6.23
CA VAL A 142 6.23 -7.81 -5.72
C VAL A 142 6.48 -8.33 -4.29
N TYR A 143 7.65 -8.92 -4.03
CA TYR A 143 8.02 -9.42 -2.71
C TYR A 143 8.07 -8.27 -1.66
N LEU A 144 8.61 -7.11 -2.05
CA LEU A 144 8.59 -5.91 -1.20
C LEU A 144 7.16 -5.45 -0.88
N LEU A 145 6.26 -5.41 -1.87
CA LEU A 145 4.87 -5.00 -1.66
C LEU A 145 4.16 -5.92 -0.67
N GLN A 146 4.32 -7.24 -0.82
CA GLN A 146 3.75 -8.24 0.07
C GLN A 146 4.33 -8.15 1.50
N LEU A 147 5.63 -7.92 1.63
CA LEU A 147 6.29 -7.69 2.92
C LEU A 147 5.77 -6.42 3.60
N ILE A 148 5.65 -5.30 2.86
CA ILE A 148 5.11 -4.06 3.40
C ILE A 148 3.65 -4.23 3.84
N ALA A 149 2.82 -4.97 3.10
CA ALA A 149 1.45 -5.28 3.50
C ALA A 149 1.41 -6.01 4.85
N ALA A 150 2.20 -7.08 5.00
CA ALA A 150 2.31 -7.81 6.27
C ALA A 150 2.80 -6.91 7.42
N LEU A 151 3.76 -6.02 7.13
CA LEU A 151 4.30 -5.08 8.12
C LEU A 151 3.29 -4.00 8.54
N ILE A 152 2.44 -3.50 7.64
CA ILE A 152 1.37 -2.55 7.97
C ILE A 152 0.42 -3.18 8.99
N ILE A 153 -0.04 -4.41 8.72
CA ILE A 153 -0.93 -5.14 9.63
C ILE A 153 -0.23 -5.38 10.97
N PHE A 154 1.04 -5.79 10.94
CA PHE A 154 1.80 -6.06 12.15
C PHE A 154 2.04 -4.80 13.00
N GLU A 155 2.39 -3.68 12.38
CA GLU A 155 2.58 -2.38 13.05
C GLU A 155 1.31 -1.93 13.77
N ASP A 156 0.16 -2.01 13.11
CA ASP A 156 -1.13 -1.67 13.70
C ASP A 156 -1.46 -2.57 14.90
N ARG A 157 -1.25 -3.88 14.76
CA ARG A 157 -1.53 -4.85 15.82
C ARG A 157 -0.66 -4.64 17.05
N VAL A 158 0.61 -4.30 16.84
CA VAL A 158 1.54 -3.93 17.90
C VAL A 158 1.07 -2.64 18.58
N ALA A 159 0.72 -1.61 17.81
CA ALA A 159 0.23 -0.33 18.36
C ALA A 159 -1.06 -0.50 19.16
N ALA A 160 -2.03 -1.26 18.64
CA ALA A 160 -3.29 -1.55 19.31
C ALA A 160 -3.10 -2.25 20.68
N GLN A 161 -2.14 -3.17 20.77
CA GLN A 161 -1.82 -3.88 22.02
C GLN A 161 -1.01 -3.05 23.03
N MET A 162 -0.28 -2.02 22.58
CA MET A 162 0.42 -1.10 23.49
C MET A 162 -0.52 -0.17 24.25
N GLY A 163 -1.72 0.09 23.72
CA GLY A 163 -2.63 1.11 24.24
C GLY A 163 -2.12 2.54 24.05
N ASP A 164 -3.05 3.51 24.11
CA ASP A 164 -2.79 4.93 23.82
C ASP A 164 -1.90 5.63 24.87
N ASP A 165 -1.60 4.97 26.00
CA ASP A 165 -0.81 5.52 27.12
C ASP A 165 0.69 5.69 26.83
N THR A 166 1.21 5.13 25.74
CA THR A 166 2.66 5.09 25.46
C THR A 166 3.12 6.07 24.37
N HIS A 167 2.21 6.89 23.84
CA HIS A 167 2.58 8.08 23.11
C HIS A 167 2.61 9.30 24.06
N PRO A 168 3.56 10.23 23.89
CA PRO A 168 3.58 11.48 24.62
C PRO A 168 2.38 12.35 24.18
N ALA A 169 1.20 12.04 24.71
CA ALA A 169 -0.06 12.75 24.53
C ALA A 169 -0.10 14.10 25.26
N HIS A 170 1.05 14.77 25.36
CA HIS A 170 1.14 16.16 25.78
C HIS A 170 2.29 16.90 25.07
N LYS A 171 2.32 16.83 23.73
CA LYS A 171 2.79 17.98 22.95
C LYS A 171 1.79 18.31 21.84
N PRO A 172 1.13 19.48 21.90
CA PRO A 172 0.38 20.02 20.79
C PRO A 172 1.36 20.41 19.68
N SER A 173 1.65 19.48 18.77
CA SER A 173 2.41 19.76 17.54
C SER A 173 1.94 18.91 16.35
N THR A 174 0.87 18.13 16.51
CA THR A 174 0.38 17.16 15.52
C THR A 174 -0.35 17.79 14.32
N ASP A 175 -0.84 19.03 14.42
CA ASP A 175 -1.38 19.76 13.27
C ASP A 175 -0.32 20.03 12.18
N LYS A 176 0.97 20.08 12.56
CA LYS A 176 2.07 20.21 11.59
C LYS A 176 2.38 18.90 10.85
N VAL A 177 1.90 17.74 11.34
CA VAL A 177 2.14 16.43 10.70
C VAL A 177 1.19 16.27 9.51
N ALA A 178 -0.10 16.60 9.66
CA ALA A 178 -1.06 16.58 8.55
C ALA A 178 -0.67 17.52 7.38
N GLN A 179 -0.07 18.67 7.67
CA GLN A 179 0.49 19.57 6.65
C GLN A 179 1.79 19.06 5.99
N LYS A 180 2.53 18.14 6.64
CA LYS A 180 3.78 17.55 6.12
C LYS A 180 3.58 16.23 5.36
N THR A 181 2.37 15.66 5.36
CA THR A 181 2.04 14.43 4.64
C THR A 181 1.72 14.64 3.15
N ARG A 182 1.90 15.86 2.63
CA ARG A 182 1.71 16.11 1.20
C ARG A 182 2.69 15.26 0.39
N PHE A 183 2.16 14.46 -0.53
CA PHE A 183 2.98 13.66 -1.45
C PHE A 183 3.97 14.57 -2.16
N GLN A 184 5.26 14.27 -2.01
CA GLN A 184 6.32 15.06 -2.63
C GLN A 184 6.48 14.64 -4.09
N PRO A 185 6.69 15.60 -5.00
CA PRO A 185 6.87 15.30 -6.43
C PRO A 185 8.24 14.69 -6.75
N GLN A 186 9.23 14.80 -5.86
CA GLN A 186 10.59 14.31 -6.06
C GLN A 186 10.92 13.18 -5.06
N MET A 187 11.29 12.00 -5.58
CA MET A 187 11.63 10.85 -4.72
C MET A 187 12.97 11.02 -3.99
N SER A 188 13.90 11.84 -4.49
CA SER A 188 15.23 12.06 -3.89
C SER A 188 15.20 12.84 -2.56
N THR A 189 14.13 13.58 -2.28
CA THR A 189 13.96 14.37 -1.03
C THR A 189 13.19 13.63 0.05
N LEU A 190 12.71 12.43 -0.24
CA LEU A 190 11.90 11.63 0.67
C LEU A 190 12.71 11.17 1.88
N ARG A 191 12.16 11.42 3.06
CA ARG A 191 12.75 11.00 4.35
C ARG A 191 11.70 10.32 5.20
N TYR A 192 12.11 9.25 5.88
CA TYR A 192 11.29 8.56 6.86
C TYR A 192 10.97 9.46 8.07
N GLN A 193 9.70 9.48 8.48
CA GLN A 193 9.24 10.22 9.66
C GLN A 193 8.99 9.25 10.82
N HIS A 194 9.73 9.39 11.92
CA HIS A 194 9.57 8.51 13.07
C HIS A 194 8.22 8.75 13.76
N GLY A 195 7.60 7.67 14.26
CA GLY A 195 6.31 7.75 14.97
C GLY A 195 5.10 8.03 14.07
N VAL A 196 5.26 7.94 12.75
CA VAL A 196 4.17 8.04 11.78
C VAL A 196 3.95 6.63 11.17
N PRO A 197 2.70 6.11 11.15
CA PRO A 197 2.44 4.77 10.63
C PRO A 197 2.72 4.71 9.12
N ILE A 198 3.06 3.52 8.62
CA ILE A 198 3.48 3.31 7.22
C ILE A 198 2.52 3.94 6.20
N PRO A 199 1.18 3.74 6.26
CA PRO A 199 0.27 4.32 5.28
C PRO A 199 0.25 5.85 5.26
N CYS A 200 0.66 6.48 6.37
CA CYS A 200 0.79 7.93 6.53
C CYS A 200 2.19 8.45 6.17
N GLN A 201 3.14 7.62 5.75
CA GLN A 201 4.45 8.10 5.32
C GLN A 201 4.35 8.75 3.95
N ALA A 202 4.93 9.94 3.78
CA ALA A 202 5.06 10.56 2.46
C ALA A 202 5.81 9.64 1.48
N MET A 203 6.77 8.83 1.99
CA MET A 203 7.48 7.82 1.22
C MET A 203 6.53 6.80 0.59
N PHE A 204 5.59 6.28 1.38
CA PHE A 204 4.63 5.27 0.94
C PHE A 204 3.77 5.80 -0.19
N GLY A 205 3.05 6.91 0.04
CA GLY A 205 2.13 7.39 -0.99
C GLY A 205 2.81 8.04 -2.19
N THR A 206 3.99 8.66 -2.06
CA THR A 206 4.77 9.09 -3.23
C THR A 206 5.23 7.88 -4.05
N ALA A 207 5.72 6.79 -3.41
CA ALA A 207 6.09 5.58 -4.13
C ALA A 207 4.89 4.97 -4.86
N THR A 208 3.74 4.85 -4.19
CA THR A 208 2.49 4.33 -4.76
C THR A 208 2.04 5.14 -5.98
N LEU A 209 1.93 6.48 -5.85
CA LEU A 209 1.50 7.31 -6.97
C LEU A 209 2.50 7.32 -8.12
N THR A 210 3.79 7.27 -7.80
CA THR A 210 4.82 7.24 -8.82
C THR A 210 4.80 5.92 -9.59
N ALA A 211 4.66 4.80 -8.90
CA ALA A 211 4.55 3.49 -9.53
C ALA A 211 3.30 3.41 -10.41
N LEU A 212 2.13 3.83 -9.92
CA LEU A 212 0.89 3.83 -10.70
C LEU A 212 0.91 4.75 -11.94
N ARG A 213 1.87 5.69 -12.01
CA ARG A 213 2.06 6.55 -13.20
C ARG A 213 2.93 5.88 -14.28
N GLN A 214 3.74 4.89 -13.91
CA GLN A 214 4.68 4.23 -14.82
C GLN A 214 3.96 3.25 -15.74
N GLN A 215 3.43 3.76 -16.86
CA GLN A 215 2.67 2.94 -17.79
C GLN A 215 3.48 1.74 -18.30
N HIS A 216 4.80 1.90 -18.50
CA HIS A 216 5.73 0.84 -18.92
C HIS A 216 5.91 -0.29 -17.90
N LYS A 217 5.37 -0.16 -16.69
CA LYS A 217 5.32 -1.18 -15.64
C LYS A 217 3.89 -1.46 -15.19
N ALA A 218 2.93 -1.34 -16.12
CA ALA A 218 1.51 -1.58 -15.84
C ALA A 218 1.21 -2.95 -15.21
N GLN A 219 2.02 -4.00 -15.48
CA GLN A 219 1.88 -5.30 -14.81
C GLN A 219 2.01 -5.25 -13.28
N LEU A 220 2.69 -4.25 -12.74
CA LEU A 220 2.86 -4.08 -11.29
C LEU A 220 1.69 -3.34 -10.64
N HIS A 221 0.85 -2.65 -11.41
CA HIS A 221 -0.21 -1.80 -10.85
C HIS A 221 -1.23 -2.58 -10.02
N ALA A 222 -1.58 -3.82 -10.42
CA ALA A 222 -2.49 -4.68 -9.64
C ALA A 222 -1.93 -4.95 -8.23
N HIS A 223 -0.63 -5.22 -8.12
CA HIS A 223 0.06 -5.44 -6.84
C HIS A 223 0.09 -4.17 -5.98
N TRP A 224 0.29 -3.00 -6.61
CA TRP A 224 0.23 -1.70 -5.92
C TRP A 224 -1.18 -1.38 -5.39
N LEU A 225 -2.22 -1.65 -6.19
CA LEU A 225 -3.60 -1.46 -5.77
C LEU A 225 -3.98 -2.42 -4.63
N SER A 226 -3.54 -3.68 -4.68
CA SER A 226 -3.71 -4.64 -3.58
C SER A 226 -3.08 -4.13 -2.28
N LEU A 227 -1.85 -3.59 -2.34
CA LEU A 227 -1.21 -2.97 -1.18
C LEU A 227 -2.00 -1.75 -0.66
N VAL A 228 -2.53 -0.91 -1.54
CA VAL A 228 -3.39 0.22 -1.13
C VAL A 228 -4.63 -0.28 -0.39
N MET A 229 -5.33 -1.30 -0.92
CA MET A 229 -6.52 -1.86 -0.25
C MET A 229 -6.17 -2.40 1.13
N CYS A 230 -5.05 -3.12 1.24
CA CYS A 230 -4.53 -3.58 2.53
C CYS A 230 -4.27 -2.41 3.50
N ALA A 231 -3.79 -1.27 3.01
CA ALA A 231 -3.43 -0.13 3.84
C ALA A 231 -4.61 0.74 4.30
N LEU A 232 -5.78 0.68 3.64
CA LEU A 232 -6.92 1.57 3.93
C LEU A 232 -7.39 1.53 5.40
N PRO A 233 -7.57 0.35 6.03
CA PRO A 233 -8.00 0.25 7.44
C PRO A 233 -7.03 0.92 8.42
N PHE A 234 -5.76 1.04 8.02
CA PHE A 234 -4.66 1.50 8.86
C PHE A 234 -4.23 2.94 8.54
N ALA A 235 -4.90 3.60 7.59
CA ALA A 235 -4.51 4.92 7.10
C ALA A 235 -4.94 6.09 8.01
N GLY A 236 -5.88 5.85 8.93
CA GLY A 236 -6.34 6.84 9.91
C GLY A 236 -6.62 8.21 9.28
N LYS A 237 -5.98 9.26 9.81
CA LYS A 237 -6.15 10.65 9.34
C LYS A 237 -5.65 10.90 7.90
N CYS A 238 -4.82 10.02 7.36
CA CYS A 238 -4.28 10.14 6.00
C CYS A 238 -5.17 9.48 4.94
N LEU A 239 -6.23 8.76 5.36
CA LEU A 239 -7.13 8.02 4.49
C LEU A 239 -7.67 8.88 3.34
N THR A 240 -8.20 10.06 3.64
CA THR A 240 -8.77 10.96 2.63
C THR A 240 -7.77 11.28 1.52
N GLN A 241 -6.53 11.62 1.88
CA GLN A 241 -5.48 11.95 0.91
C GLN A 241 -5.05 10.75 0.08
N LEU A 242 -4.87 9.59 0.72
CA LEU A 242 -4.50 8.35 0.05
C LEU A 242 -5.56 7.94 -0.98
N VAL A 243 -6.82 7.86 -0.56
CA VAL A 243 -7.95 7.44 -1.41
C VAL A 243 -8.12 8.39 -2.59
N LEU A 244 -8.18 9.71 -2.35
CA LEU A 244 -8.38 10.68 -3.42
C LEU A 244 -7.26 10.64 -4.47
N SER A 245 -6.02 10.53 -4.00
CA SER A 245 -4.87 10.54 -4.91
C SER A 245 -4.80 9.27 -5.74
N VAL A 246 -5.06 8.10 -5.13
CA VAL A 246 -5.09 6.82 -5.85
C VAL A 246 -6.28 6.75 -6.79
N ALA A 247 -7.49 7.12 -6.36
CA ALA A 247 -8.68 7.11 -7.20
C ALA A 247 -8.50 8.02 -8.43
N SER A 248 -7.96 9.24 -8.22
CA SER A 248 -7.65 10.16 -9.33
C SER A 248 -6.62 9.56 -10.29
N GLN A 249 -5.56 8.91 -9.79
CA GLN A 249 -4.54 8.29 -10.63
C GLN A 249 -5.09 7.07 -11.40
N VAL A 250 -5.94 6.25 -10.79
CA VAL A 250 -6.62 5.14 -11.45
C VAL A 250 -7.53 5.64 -12.56
N CYS A 251 -8.28 6.72 -12.35
CA CYS A 251 -9.09 7.35 -13.41
C CYS A 251 -8.21 7.80 -14.59
N SER A 252 -7.07 8.44 -14.33
CA SER A 252 -6.12 8.81 -15.40
C SER A 252 -5.55 7.60 -16.13
N ASN A 253 -5.29 6.50 -15.44
CA ASN A 253 -4.82 5.26 -16.05
C ASN A 253 -5.90 4.62 -16.94
N LEU A 254 -7.17 4.61 -16.50
CA LEU A 254 -8.30 4.12 -17.30
C LEU A 254 -8.41 4.91 -18.62
N GLU A 255 -8.35 6.23 -18.56
CA GLU A 255 -8.43 7.09 -19.74
C GLU A 255 -7.24 6.91 -20.68
N ALA A 256 -6.03 6.71 -20.14
CA ALA A 256 -4.85 6.43 -20.94
C ALA A 256 -4.98 5.11 -21.71
N VAL A 257 -5.55 4.06 -21.07
CA VAL A 257 -5.81 2.77 -21.72
C VAL A 257 -6.83 2.92 -22.85
N VAL A 258 -7.91 3.67 -22.63
CA VAL A 258 -8.94 3.93 -23.65
C VAL A 258 -8.37 4.73 -24.82
N SER A 259 -7.60 5.78 -24.54
CA SER A 259 -7.01 6.65 -25.57
C SER A 259 -6.03 5.89 -26.47
N ASP A 260 -5.26 4.95 -25.91
CA ASP A 260 -4.31 4.12 -26.67
C ASP A 260 -5.03 3.13 -27.61
N ARG A 261 -6.27 2.73 -27.27
CA ARG A 261 -7.10 1.88 -28.13
C ARG A 261 -7.80 2.65 -29.26
N ALA A 262 -8.14 3.92 -29.03
CA ALA A 262 -8.86 4.75 -30.00
C ALA A 262 -7.95 5.40 -31.07
N GLY A 263 -6.62 5.37 -30.90
CA GLY A 263 -5.67 6.00 -31.81
C GLY A 263 -5.53 5.27 -33.17
N PRO A 264 -5.63 5.96 -34.32
CA PRO A 264 -5.46 5.31 -35.62
C PRO A 264 -3.98 4.98 -35.86
N GLY A 265 -3.65 3.69 -35.97
CA GLY A 265 -2.50 3.24 -36.78
C GLY A 265 -1.10 3.19 -36.13
N VAL A 266 -0.94 3.24 -34.80
CA VAL A 266 0.37 2.94 -34.16
C VAL A 266 0.34 1.57 -33.47
N GLN A 267 0.15 0.50 -34.25
CA GLN A 267 0.36 -0.88 -33.81
C GLN A 267 1.86 -1.23 -33.60
N GLY A 268 2.73 -0.25 -33.29
CA GLY A 268 4.18 -0.41 -33.44
C GLY A 268 5.07 -0.14 -32.23
N GLN A 269 4.59 0.55 -31.18
CA GLN A 269 5.37 0.83 -29.96
C GLN A 269 4.51 0.86 -28.69
N GLY A 270 3.41 0.09 -28.69
CA GLY A 270 2.52 0.00 -27.54
C GLY A 270 3.25 -0.59 -26.35
N VAL A 271 3.23 0.13 -25.23
CA VAL A 271 3.62 -0.44 -23.94
C VAL A 271 2.83 -1.74 -23.74
N ALA A 272 3.52 -2.88 -23.65
CA ALA A 272 2.88 -4.15 -23.40
C ALA A 272 2.19 -4.09 -22.02
N ARG A 273 0.86 -4.16 -22.02
CA ARG A 273 0.05 -4.20 -20.79
C ARG A 273 -0.54 -5.59 -20.61
N PRO A 274 -0.76 -6.04 -19.36
CA PRO A 274 -1.49 -7.28 -19.12
C PRO A 274 -2.87 -7.27 -19.79
N PRO A 275 -3.37 -8.42 -20.28
CA PRO A 275 -4.68 -8.51 -20.94
C PRO A 275 -5.83 -8.11 -20.00
N ASP A 276 -5.67 -8.32 -18.70
CA ASP A 276 -6.62 -8.04 -17.62
C ASP A 276 -6.41 -6.66 -16.97
N TYR A 277 -5.53 -5.80 -17.50
CA TYR A 277 -5.17 -4.53 -16.88
C TYR A 277 -6.37 -3.58 -16.69
N LEU A 278 -7.26 -3.50 -17.69
CA LEU A 278 -8.48 -2.68 -17.60
C LEU A 278 -9.39 -3.16 -16.46
N ILE A 279 -9.55 -4.49 -16.33
CA ILE A 279 -10.34 -5.13 -15.27
C ILE A 279 -9.73 -4.79 -13.90
N SER A 280 -8.41 -4.95 -13.76
CA SER A 280 -7.68 -4.64 -12.54
C SER A 280 -7.87 -3.19 -12.07
N LEU A 281 -7.87 -2.22 -13.00
CA LEU A 281 -8.09 -0.81 -12.68
C LEU A 281 -9.54 -0.55 -12.22
N VAL A 282 -10.53 -1.12 -12.91
CA VAL A 282 -11.95 -0.98 -12.55
C VAL A 282 -12.25 -1.66 -11.21
N GLU A 283 -11.68 -2.84 -10.97
CA GLU A 283 -11.79 -3.55 -9.68
C GLU A 283 -11.17 -2.72 -8.56
N GLY A 284 -9.96 -2.18 -8.75
CA GLY A 284 -9.32 -1.31 -7.77
C GLY A 284 -10.15 -0.05 -7.44
N LEU A 285 -10.75 0.59 -8.45
CA LEU A 285 -11.62 1.74 -8.24
C LEU A 285 -12.92 1.35 -7.51
N THR A 286 -13.48 0.19 -7.84
CA THR A 286 -14.65 -0.40 -7.16
C THR A 286 -14.36 -0.64 -5.68
N LEU A 287 -13.23 -1.26 -5.36
CA LEU A 287 -12.83 -1.55 -3.97
C LEU A 287 -12.59 -0.27 -3.15
N LEU A 288 -11.95 0.75 -3.73
CA LEU A 288 -11.80 2.07 -3.07
C LEU A 288 -13.14 2.70 -2.74
N CYS A 289 -14.04 2.72 -3.71
CA CYS A 289 -15.39 3.26 -3.54
C CYS A 289 -16.19 2.44 -2.53
N HIS A 290 -16.10 1.11 -2.56
CA HIS A 290 -16.80 0.24 -1.62
C HIS A 290 -16.37 0.52 -0.19
N TYR A 291 -15.07 0.52 0.07
CA TYR A 291 -14.52 0.81 1.40
C TYR A 291 -14.96 2.20 1.93
N CYS A 292 -14.97 3.22 1.08
CA CYS A 292 -15.26 4.59 1.52
C CYS A 292 -16.76 4.94 1.58
N LEU A 293 -17.58 4.30 0.74
CA LEU A 293 -18.99 4.67 0.57
C LEU A 293 -19.96 3.65 1.20
N LEU A 294 -19.58 2.38 1.28
CA LEU A 294 -20.47 1.27 1.65
C LEU A 294 -20.11 0.62 3.00
N ASP A 295 -18.83 0.48 3.35
CA ASP A 295 -18.39 -0.13 4.63
C ASP A 295 -18.63 0.74 5.89
N GLY A 296 -19.49 1.76 5.78
CA GLY A 296 -19.88 2.67 6.86
C GLY A 296 -20.94 2.14 7.84
N VAL A 297 -21.34 0.87 7.77
CA VAL A 297 -22.17 0.23 8.80
C VAL A 297 -21.28 -0.69 9.63
N ALA A 298 -20.55 -0.09 10.59
CA ALA A 298 -19.86 -0.72 11.71
C ALA A 298 -19.37 -2.15 11.46
N ALA A 299 -18.06 -2.35 11.23
CA ALA A 299 -17.45 -3.62 11.62
C ALA A 299 -17.39 -3.63 13.17
N PRO A 300 -18.22 -4.40 13.89
CA PRO A 300 -17.91 -4.63 15.28
C PRO A 300 -16.65 -5.50 15.31
N ALA A 301 -15.76 -5.21 16.26
CA ALA A 301 -14.69 -6.10 16.62
C ALA A 301 -15.21 -7.55 16.69
N VAL A 302 -14.52 -8.46 16.01
CA VAL A 302 -14.81 -9.89 16.06
C VAL A 302 -14.54 -10.38 17.48
N ASN A 303 -15.56 -10.34 18.33
CA ASN A 303 -15.62 -11.09 19.58
C ASN A 303 -16.00 -12.55 19.22
N PRO A 304 -15.27 -13.57 19.70
CA PRO A 304 -15.69 -14.95 19.51
C PRO A 304 -16.88 -15.21 20.44
N VAL A 305 -18.10 -15.20 19.91
CA VAL A 305 -19.31 -15.50 20.69
C VAL A 305 -19.54 -17.00 20.71
N THR A 306 -19.41 -17.56 21.91
CA THR A 306 -19.99 -18.82 22.35
C THR A 306 -21.48 -18.91 22.00
N GLN A 307 -21.83 -19.94 21.23
CA GLN A 307 -23.12 -20.66 21.12
C GLN A 307 -24.40 -19.91 21.54
N GLN A 308 -25.20 -19.49 20.54
CA GLN A 308 -26.66 -19.46 20.66
C GLN A 308 -27.32 -19.67 19.26
N PRO A 309 -28.43 -20.42 19.14
CA PRO A 309 -29.00 -20.77 17.83
C PRO A 309 -29.81 -19.61 17.22
N PRO A 310 -29.88 -19.48 15.89
CA PRO A 310 -30.58 -18.40 15.21
C PRO A 310 -32.12 -18.61 15.20
N PRO A 311 -32.93 -17.54 15.21
CA PRO A 311 -34.36 -17.62 14.89
C PRO A 311 -34.57 -17.69 13.36
N ALA A 312 -35.68 -18.31 12.95
CA ALA A 312 -36.02 -18.64 11.56
C ALA A 312 -36.19 -17.40 10.63
N PRO A 313 -35.94 -17.55 9.31
CA PRO A 313 -36.02 -16.45 8.35
C PRO A 313 -37.47 -16.15 7.92
N PRO A 314 -37.86 -14.88 7.70
CA PRO A 314 -39.04 -14.55 6.91
C PRO A 314 -38.71 -14.60 5.40
N ALA A 315 -39.73 -14.92 4.61
CA ALA A 315 -39.67 -15.28 3.21
C ALA A 315 -39.20 -14.17 2.25
N LEU A 316 -38.66 -14.62 1.12
CA LEU A 316 -38.17 -13.88 -0.05
C LEU A 316 -39.23 -12.92 -0.64
N THR A 317 -38.87 -11.65 -0.83
CA THR A 317 -39.49 -10.74 -1.81
C THR A 317 -38.41 -10.07 -2.66
N PRO A 318 -38.60 -9.90 -3.99
CA PRO A 318 -37.62 -9.29 -4.87
C PRO A 318 -37.98 -7.82 -5.17
N SER A 319 -37.18 -6.87 -4.68
CA SER A 319 -36.74 -5.67 -5.42
C SER A 319 -36.00 -4.72 -4.47
N ALA A 320 -34.70 -4.54 -4.68
CA ALA A 320 -34.00 -3.40 -4.09
C ALA A 320 -34.49 -2.13 -4.81
N ASN A 321 -35.40 -1.39 -4.17
CA ASN A 321 -35.98 -0.18 -4.75
C ASN A 321 -34.91 0.91 -4.86
N VAL A 322 -34.59 1.31 -6.10
CA VAL A 322 -33.69 2.43 -6.46
C VAL A 322 -34.03 3.71 -5.69
N SER A 323 -35.30 3.89 -5.35
CA SER A 323 -35.80 5.00 -4.53
C SER A 323 -35.19 5.06 -3.12
N GLN A 324 -34.88 3.92 -2.50
CA GLN A 324 -34.22 3.89 -1.18
C GLN A 324 -32.74 4.26 -1.26
N ILE A 325 -32.08 3.91 -2.36
CA ILE A 325 -30.68 4.28 -2.62
C ILE A 325 -30.59 5.81 -2.83
N ILE A 326 -31.50 6.38 -3.63
CA ILE A 326 -31.58 7.82 -3.84
C ILE A 326 -31.97 8.56 -2.55
N TYR A 327 -32.89 8.01 -1.75
CA TYR A 327 -33.28 8.59 -0.47
C TYR A 327 -32.11 8.64 0.53
N ASN A 328 -31.31 7.57 0.60
CA ASN A 328 -30.10 7.53 1.42
C ASN A 328 -29.01 8.47 0.91
N LEU A 329 -28.89 8.67 -0.41
CA LEU A 329 -27.98 9.66 -1.01
C LEU A 329 -28.41 11.09 -0.65
N ILE A 330 -29.69 11.42 -0.77
CA ILE A 330 -30.21 12.76 -0.48
C ILE A 330 -30.02 13.10 1.00
N HIS A 331 -30.35 12.19 1.92
CA HIS A 331 -30.20 12.42 3.36
C HIS A 331 -28.73 12.67 3.80
N VAL A 332 -27.75 12.18 3.05
CA VAL A 332 -26.31 12.43 3.28
C VAL A 332 -25.89 13.84 2.86
N PHE A 333 -26.54 14.43 1.86
CA PHE A 333 -26.31 15.81 1.43
C PHE A 333 -27.14 16.84 2.19
N SER A 334 -28.27 16.44 2.79
CA SER A 334 -29.19 17.34 3.50
C SER A 334 -28.80 17.67 4.95
N ASN A 335 -27.82 16.97 5.53
CA ASN A 335 -27.46 17.15 6.94
C ASN A 335 -26.42 18.27 7.13
N THR A 336 -26.83 19.50 6.86
CA THR A 336 -26.23 20.71 7.44
C THR A 336 -27.26 21.33 8.37
N ASP A 337 -27.23 20.91 9.63
CA ASP A 337 -28.10 21.42 10.68
C ASP A 337 -27.29 22.44 11.51
N PRO A 338 -27.41 23.76 11.25
CA PRO A 338 -26.49 24.78 11.76
C PRO A 338 -26.53 24.95 13.29
N GLN A 339 -27.50 24.35 13.99
CA GLN A 339 -27.58 24.38 15.45
C GLN A 339 -26.75 23.30 16.16
N LYS A 340 -26.37 22.21 15.48
CA LYS A 340 -25.56 21.13 16.09
C LYS A 340 -24.06 21.45 16.11
N ASP A 341 -23.62 22.35 15.24
CA ASP A 341 -22.23 22.82 15.13
C ASP A 341 -21.79 23.78 16.26
N LEU A 342 -22.73 24.36 17.01
CA LEU A 342 -22.42 25.26 18.13
C LEU A 342 -22.05 24.49 19.41
N ASN A 343 -22.71 23.36 19.70
CA ASN A 343 -22.38 22.52 20.86
C ASN A 343 -21.16 21.61 20.64
N ASN A 344 -20.79 21.33 19.38
CA ASN A 344 -19.64 20.48 19.06
C ASN A 344 -18.32 21.27 18.91
N ARG A 345 -18.35 22.59 19.12
CA ARG A 345 -17.16 23.47 19.06
C ARG A 345 -16.39 23.53 20.38
N GLU A 346 -16.94 23.01 21.48
CA GLU A 346 -16.30 23.03 22.81
C GLU A 346 -15.63 21.70 23.17
N SER A 347 -15.84 20.65 22.39
CA SER A 347 -15.08 19.39 22.44
C SER A 347 -14.50 19.19 21.05
N GLY A 348 -13.17 19.30 20.87
CA GLY A 348 -12.49 19.23 19.56
C GLY A 348 -12.80 17.95 18.77
N GLY A 349 -13.97 17.90 18.14
CA GLY A 349 -14.52 16.73 17.48
C GLY A 349 -13.79 16.47 16.18
N SER A 350 -12.73 15.68 16.26
CA SER A 350 -12.11 15.04 15.10
C SER A 350 -13.19 14.29 14.33
N LEU A 351 -13.64 14.88 13.23
CA LEU A 351 -14.58 14.25 12.33
C LEU A 351 -13.99 12.93 11.85
N ASP A 352 -14.78 11.85 11.93
CA ASP A 352 -14.32 10.49 11.59
C ASP A 352 -13.64 10.50 10.20
N PRO A 353 -12.36 10.07 10.08
CA PRO A 353 -11.62 10.11 8.81
C PRO A 353 -12.37 9.47 7.65
N ILE A 354 -13.17 8.43 7.90
CA ILE A 354 -14.00 7.77 6.88
C ILE A 354 -15.11 8.70 6.37
N LEU A 355 -15.75 9.49 7.24
CA LEU A 355 -16.81 10.43 6.85
C LEU A 355 -16.26 11.62 6.07
N SER A 356 -15.06 12.10 6.43
CA SER A 356 -14.35 13.12 5.64
C SER A 356 -13.99 12.57 4.25
N THR A 357 -13.43 11.35 4.21
CA THR A 357 -13.07 10.67 2.96
C THR A 357 -14.30 10.50 2.07
N ARG A 358 -15.40 9.99 2.62
CA ARG A 358 -16.67 9.79 1.93
C ARG A 358 -17.17 11.08 1.27
N ARG A 359 -17.19 12.19 2.00
CA ARG A 359 -17.62 13.49 1.46
C ARG A 359 -16.73 13.95 0.30
N SER A 360 -15.41 13.85 0.46
CA SER A 360 -14.47 14.24 -0.59
C SER A 360 -14.54 13.32 -1.81
N LEU A 361 -14.75 12.01 -1.62
CA LEU A 361 -14.89 11.05 -2.71
C LEU A 361 -16.19 11.27 -3.49
N LEU A 362 -17.31 11.53 -2.79
CA LEU A 362 -18.59 11.88 -3.42
C LEU A 362 -18.48 13.18 -4.23
N SER A 363 -17.71 14.17 -3.76
CA SER A 363 -17.44 15.38 -4.54
C SER A 363 -16.64 15.10 -5.82
N ASN A 364 -15.90 13.99 -5.88
CA ASN A 364 -15.14 13.56 -7.07
C ASN A 364 -15.87 12.49 -7.89
N LEU A 365 -17.10 12.11 -7.51
CA LEU A 365 -17.90 11.10 -8.21
C LEU A 365 -18.11 11.42 -9.70
N PRO A 366 -18.35 12.67 -10.13
CA PRO A 366 -18.48 12.97 -11.56
C PRO A 366 -17.25 12.57 -12.38
N ARG A 367 -16.05 12.72 -11.81
CA ARG A 367 -14.79 12.33 -12.46
C ARG A 367 -14.66 10.82 -12.59
N ILE A 368 -15.00 10.10 -11.52
CA ILE A 368 -15.01 8.63 -11.48
C ILE A 368 -15.99 8.07 -12.52
N LEU A 369 -17.21 8.61 -12.55
CA LEU A 369 -18.23 8.21 -13.51
C LEU A 369 -17.82 8.52 -14.95
N ALA A 370 -17.24 9.70 -15.21
CA ALA A 370 -16.74 10.05 -16.54
C ALA A 370 -15.70 9.04 -17.03
N ALA A 371 -14.71 8.70 -16.20
CA ALA A 371 -13.69 7.70 -16.56
C ALA A 371 -14.32 6.33 -16.86
N LEU A 372 -15.27 5.86 -16.04
CA LEU A 372 -15.96 4.59 -16.27
C LEU A 372 -16.82 4.60 -17.54
N VAL A 373 -17.48 5.72 -17.86
CA VAL A 373 -18.25 5.87 -19.11
C VAL A 373 -17.32 5.80 -20.32
N THR A 374 -16.15 6.44 -20.29
CA THR A 374 -15.19 6.34 -21.42
C THR A 374 -14.74 4.90 -21.65
N VAL A 375 -14.57 4.12 -20.58
CA VAL A 375 -14.22 2.70 -20.67
C VAL A 375 -15.39 1.90 -21.26
N TRP A 376 -16.61 2.16 -20.80
CA TRP A 376 -17.81 1.51 -21.29
C TRP A 376 -18.03 1.74 -22.80
N GLU A 377 -17.94 3.00 -23.25
CA GLU A 377 -18.07 3.36 -24.66
C GLU A 377 -17.01 2.66 -25.54
N ALA A 378 -15.76 2.63 -25.07
CA ALA A 378 -14.67 1.99 -25.80
C ALA A 378 -14.81 0.46 -25.90
N VAL A 379 -15.41 -0.20 -24.91
CA VAL A 379 -15.64 -1.65 -24.93
C VAL A 379 -16.90 -2.01 -25.71
N SER A 380 -17.97 -1.21 -25.60
CA SER A 380 -19.24 -1.46 -26.31
C SER A 380 -19.17 -1.12 -27.81
N GLY A 381 -18.27 -0.21 -28.21
CA GLY A 381 -18.07 0.13 -29.62
C GLY A 381 -17.37 -0.96 -30.45
N ASP A 382 -16.74 -1.95 -29.81
CA ASP A 382 -15.95 -3.01 -30.45
C ASP A 382 -16.82 -4.21 -30.91
N ASP A 383 -18.05 -4.33 -30.40
CA ASP A 383 -19.02 -5.40 -30.76
C ASP A 383 -19.78 -5.13 -32.09
N GLY A 384 -19.33 -4.14 -32.87
CA GLY A 384 -20.08 -3.52 -33.97
C GLY A 384 -19.70 -3.94 -35.40
N GLY A 385 -19.16 -5.14 -35.68
CA GLY A 385 -18.92 -5.55 -37.07
C GLY A 385 -18.71 -7.06 -37.31
N PRO A 386 -19.52 -7.70 -38.17
CA PRO A 386 -19.18 -9.00 -38.78
C PRO A 386 -18.38 -8.82 -40.11
N PRO A 387 -17.69 -9.89 -40.58
CA PRO A 387 -16.65 -9.86 -41.63
C PRO A 387 -17.10 -9.55 -43.06
#